data_AF-A0A1J3I9M2-F1
#
_entry.id   AF-A0A1J3I9M2-F1
#
_cell.length_a   1.000
_cell.length_b   1.000
_cell.length_c   1.000
_cell.angle_alpha   90.00
_cell.angle_beta   90.00
_cell.angle_gamma   90.00
#
_symmetry.space_group_name_H-M   'P 1'
#
loop_
_entity.id
_entity.type
_entity.pdbx_description
1 polymer ?
#
loop_
_entity_poly.entity_id
_entity_poly.type
_entity_poly.pdbx_seq_one_letter_code
_entity_poly.pdbx_strand_id
1 'polypeptide(L)'
;LKAHRVENIYHVGYPSEEEALEILCLSAFKQSSPCDGFEELAKKIANLCGNLPLGLHVVGLSLRGDSRHEWERQLSKLESSLARKIEDVLKVGYDKLEKNEQSLFLHIAFFFNNQAVDHLTTMLADSN
;
A
#
# COMPACT_ATOMS: atom_id res chain seq x y z
N LEU A 1 22.01 0.59 -16.96
CA LEU A 1 21.39 -0.72 -17.28
C LEU A 1 21.64 -1.14 -18.74
N LYS A 2 21.20 -0.39 -19.77
CA LYS A 2 21.56 -0.71 -21.19
C LYS A 2 23.07 -0.67 -21.49
N ALA A 3 23.82 0.21 -20.84
CA ALA A 3 25.28 0.33 -21.03
C ALA A 3 26.10 -0.92 -20.59
N HIS A 4 25.50 -1.85 -19.83
CA HIS A 4 26.19 -3.01 -19.25
C HIS A 4 25.66 -4.38 -19.73
N ARG A 5 24.82 -4.42 -20.78
CA ARG A 5 24.23 -5.67 -21.33
C ARG A 5 23.64 -6.61 -20.26
N VAL A 6 22.96 -6.06 -19.26
CA VAL A 6 22.22 -6.87 -18.28
C VAL A 6 20.91 -7.30 -18.94
N GLU A 7 20.87 -8.55 -19.42
CA GLU A 7 19.68 -9.14 -20.08
C GLU A 7 18.71 -9.77 -19.08
N ASN A 8 19.21 -10.23 -17.94
CA ASN A 8 18.40 -10.86 -16.90
C ASN A 8 18.09 -9.86 -15.79
N ILE A 9 16.85 -9.37 -15.77
CA ILE A 9 16.32 -8.52 -14.69
C ILE A 9 15.44 -9.39 -13.79
N TYR A 10 15.81 -9.51 -12.52
CA TYR A 10 14.96 -10.11 -11.51
C TYR A 10 14.10 -9.02 -10.87
N HIS A 11 12.78 -9.13 -11.04
CA HIS A 11 11.82 -8.28 -10.34
C HIS A 11 11.50 -8.89 -8.97
N VAL A 12 11.94 -8.22 -7.91
CA VAL A 12 11.58 -8.60 -6.53
C VAL A 12 10.10 -8.26 -6.34
N GLY A 13 9.29 -9.27 -6.06
CA GLY A 13 7.88 -9.11 -5.71
C GLY A 13 7.67 -8.57 -4.30
N TYR A 14 6.43 -8.21 -3.99
CA TYR A 14 6.03 -7.96 -2.61
C TYR A 14 5.85 -9.29 -1.85
N PRO A 15 6.04 -9.30 -0.52
CA PRO A 15 5.67 -10.42 0.34
C PRO A 15 4.18 -10.74 0.23
N SER A 16 3.82 -11.99 0.56
CA SER A 16 2.42 -12.37 0.78
C SER A 16 1.81 -11.61 1.96
N GLU A 17 0.48 -11.66 2.11
CA GLU A 17 -0.19 -11.06 3.26
C GLU A 17 0.28 -11.69 4.59
N GLU A 18 0.52 -13.01 4.59
CA GLU A 18 1.04 -13.74 5.74
C GLU A 18 2.48 -13.32 6.07
N GLU A 19 3.35 -13.23 5.06
CA GLU A 19 4.73 -12.78 5.24
C GLU A 19 4.80 -11.32 5.70
N ALA A 20 3.93 -10.46 5.17
CA ALA A 20 3.81 -9.07 5.58
C ALA A 20 3.39 -8.93 7.05
N LEU A 21 2.41 -9.73 7.48
CA LEU A 21 1.98 -9.80 8.87
C LEU A 21 3.11 -10.30 9.78
N GLU A 22 3.85 -11.32 9.34
CA GLU A 22 5.00 -11.84 10.08
C GLU A 22 6.10 -10.79 10.24
N ILE A 23 6.46 -10.05 9.18
CA ILE A 23 7.46 -8.96 9.24
C ILE A 23 7.04 -7.90 10.27
N LEU A 24 5.77 -7.51 10.27
CA LEU A 24 5.23 -6.55 11.23
C LEU A 24 5.33 -7.10 12.65
N CYS A 25 4.93 -8.36 12.87
CA CYS A 25 4.91 -8.99 14.19
C CYS A 25 6.32 -9.21 14.75
N LEU A 26 7.28 -9.62 13.91
CA LEU A 26 8.69 -9.73 14.30
C LEU A 26 9.25 -8.37 14.75
N SER A 27 8.82 -7.30 14.09
CA SER A 27 9.23 -5.94 14.41
C SER A 27 8.55 -5.42 15.69
N ALA A 28 7.25 -5.63 15.85
CA ALA A 28 6.46 -5.13 16.98
C ALA A 28 6.58 -5.98 18.25
N PHE A 29 6.49 -7.29 18.12
CA PHE A 29 6.36 -8.24 19.23
C PHE A 29 7.57 -9.15 19.41
N LYS A 30 8.52 -9.17 18.46
CA LYS A 30 9.65 -10.12 18.42
C LYS A 30 9.22 -11.59 18.31
N GLN A 31 8.05 -11.84 17.73
CA GLN A 31 7.50 -13.16 17.45
C GLN A 31 6.79 -13.13 16.08
N SER A 32 6.56 -14.28 15.46
CA SER A 32 6.03 -14.37 14.09
C SER A 32 4.52 -14.09 13.97
N SER A 33 3.79 -14.01 15.09
CA SER A 33 2.35 -13.79 15.11
C SER A 33 1.96 -12.63 16.03
N PRO A 34 0.77 -12.02 15.86
CA PRO A 34 0.28 -11.00 16.78
C PRO A 34 0.11 -11.55 18.20
N CYS A 35 0.24 -10.69 19.21
CA CYS A 35 -0.22 -11.02 20.56
C CYS A 35 -1.75 -11.01 20.63
N ASP A 36 -2.32 -11.75 21.58
CA ASP A 36 -3.77 -11.85 21.78
C ASP A 36 -4.42 -10.46 21.87
N GLY A 37 -5.43 -10.24 21.03
CA GLY A 37 -6.17 -8.98 20.96
C GLY A 37 -5.55 -7.89 20.08
N PHE A 38 -4.46 -8.18 19.36
CA PHE A 38 -3.84 -7.29 18.37
C PHE A 38 -4.04 -7.75 16.92
N GLU A 39 -4.67 -8.90 16.68
CA GLU A 39 -4.74 -9.57 15.38
C GLU A 39 -5.34 -8.66 14.30
N GLU A 40 -6.49 -8.05 14.61
CA GLU A 40 -7.19 -7.17 13.67
C GLU A 40 -6.46 -5.84 13.46
N LEU A 41 -5.75 -5.33 14.47
CA LEU A 41 -4.94 -4.11 14.35
C LEU A 41 -3.69 -4.38 13.51
N ALA A 42 -2.99 -5.48 13.76
CA ALA A 42 -1.82 -5.88 13.00
C ALA A 42 -2.15 -6.08 11.52
N LYS A 43 -3.26 -6.76 11.20
CA LYS A 43 -3.74 -6.90 9.82
C LYS A 43 -4.04 -5.56 9.15
N LYS A 44 -4.77 -4.66 9.82
CA LYS A 44 -5.08 -3.33 9.26
C LYS A 44 -3.82 -2.51 8.98
N ILE A 45 -2.87 -2.53 9.91
CA ILE A 45 -1.60 -1.81 9.76
C ILE A 45 -0.75 -2.42 8.63
N ALA A 46 -0.71 -3.75 8.53
CA ALA A 46 0.01 -4.43 7.44
C ALA A 46 -0.57 -4.06 6.07
N ASN A 47 -1.90 -4.07 5.95
CA ASN A 47 -2.62 -3.66 4.74
C ASN A 47 -2.36 -2.20 4.38
N LEU A 48 -2.34 -1.29 5.37
CA LEU A 48 -2.00 0.12 5.14
C LEU A 48 -0.56 0.34 4.68
N CYS A 49 0.36 -0.55 5.06
CA CYS A 49 1.74 -0.50 4.58
C CYS A 49 1.89 -1.05 3.15
N GLY A 50 0.82 -1.56 2.52
CA GLY A 50 0.84 -2.08 1.15
C GLY A 50 1.82 -3.23 0.96
N ASN A 51 2.02 -4.05 2.01
CA ASN A 51 3.01 -5.13 2.07
C ASN A 51 4.46 -4.69 1.79
N LEU A 52 4.78 -3.40 1.86
CA LEU A 52 6.14 -2.92 1.64
C LEU A 52 7.02 -3.30 2.84
N PRO A 53 8.06 -4.17 2.68
CA PRO A 53 8.82 -4.71 3.82
C PRO A 53 9.41 -3.64 4.72
N LEU A 54 9.94 -2.56 4.13
CA LEU A 54 10.50 -1.44 4.88
C LEU A 54 9.44 -0.68 5.67
N GLY A 55 8.24 -0.48 5.09
CA GLY A 55 7.13 0.19 5.76
C GLY A 55 6.67 -0.61 6.98
N LEU A 56 6.47 -1.92 6.80
CA LEU A 56 6.09 -2.85 7.86
C LEU A 56 7.11 -2.87 9.00
N HIS A 57 8.40 -2.91 8.67
CA HIS A 57 9.46 -2.94 9.67
C HIS A 57 9.51 -1.65 10.51
N VAL A 58 9.49 -0.49 9.85
CA VAL A 58 9.56 0.82 10.52
C VAL A 58 8.34 1.04 11.41
N VAL A 59 7.14 0.73 10.92
CA VAL A 59 5.89 0.88 11.69
C VAL A 59 5.84 -0.14 12.83
N GLY A 60 6.23 -1.39 12.60
CA GLY A 60 6.27 -2.39 13.66
C GLY A 60 7.23 -2.00 14.79
N LEU A 61 8.40 -1.43 14.46
CA LEU A 61 9.31 -0.91 15.49
C LEU A 61 8.73 0.28 16.27
N SER A 62 7.96 1.17 15.62
CA SER A 62 7.36 2.33 16.31
C SER A 62 6.21 1.95 17.26
N LEU A 63 5.64 0.77 17.08
CA LEU A 63 4.53 0.22 17.88
C LEU A 63 5.01 -0.72 19.00
N ARG A 64 6.31 -0.99 19.07
CA ARG A 64 6.88 -1.96 20.00
C ARG A 64 6.73 -1.47 21.44
N GLY A 65 6.07 -2.28 22.26
CA GLY A 65 5.83 -1.99 23.68
C GLY A 65 4.64 -1.06 23.94
N ASP A 66 3.97 -0.61 22.89
CA ASP A 66 2.77 0.21 23.01
C ASP A 66 1.56 -0.63 23.42
N SER A 67 0.66 0.02 24.17
CA SER A 67 -0.64 -0.57 24.49
C SER A 67 -1.53 -0.67 23.26
N ARG A 68 -2.54 -1.54 23.30
CA ARG A 68 -3.57 -1.64 22.25
C ARG A 68 -4.22 -0.29 21.93
N HIS A 69 -4.49 0.54 22.93
CA HIS A 69 -5.09 1.84 22.71
C HIS A 69 -4.15 2.79 21.94
N GLU A 70 -2.85 2.72 22.19
CA GLU A 70 -1.88 3.52 21.44
C GLU A 70 -1.72 3.00 20.00
N TRP A 71 -1.84 1.68 19.77
CA TRP A 71 -1.93 1.13 18.40
C TRP A 71 -3.13 1.69 17.63
N GLU A 72 -4.30 1.74 18.24
CA GLU A 72 -5.50 2.32 17.63
C GLU A 72 -5.28 3.81 17.29
N ARG A 73 -4.67 4.56 18.21
CA ARG A 73 -4.34 5.97 18.00
C ARG A 73 -3.32 6.18 16.86
N GLN A 74 -2.27 5.38 16.83
CA GLN A 74 -1.25 5.44 15.77
C GLN A 74 -1.83 5.03 14.42
N LEU A 75 -2.70 4.01 14.38
CA LEU A 75 -3.43 3.60 13.18
C LEU A 75 -4.25 4.77 12.60
N SER A 76 -5.07 5.43 13.40
CA SER A 76 -5.85 6.59 12.93
C SER A 76 -4.97 7.75 12.45
N LYS A 77 -3.83 7.98 13.10
CA LYS A 77 -2.84 8.98 12.66
C LYS A 77 -2.19 8.57 11.33
N LEU A 78 -1.88 7.28 11.17
CA LEU A 78 -1.28 6.75 9.95
C LEU A 78 -2.24 6.93 8.77
N GLU A 79 -3.49 6.50 8.92
CA GLU A 79 -4.55 6.64 7.91
C GLU A 79 -4.72 8.10 7.44
N SER A 80 -4.86 9.03 8.39
CA SER A 80 -5.03 10.46 8.08
C SER A 80 -3.78 11.10 7.45
N SER A 81 -2.59 10.69 7.88
CA SER A 81 -1.33 11.21 7.32
C SER A 81 -1.01 10.62 5.93
N LEU A 82 -1.34 9.35 5.72
CA LEU A 82 -1.14 8.64 4.47
C LEU A 82 -2.07 9.20 3.41
N ALA A 83 -3.34 9.43 3.74
CA ALA A 83 -4.29 10.09 2.85
C ALA A 83 -3.74 11.42 2.32
N ARG A 84 -3.21 12.28 3.21
CA ARG A 84 -2.63 13.58 2.83
C ARG A 84 -1.37 13.42 1.96
N LYS A 85 -0.44 12.56 2.35
CA LYS A 85 0.82 12.35 1.59
C LYS A 85 0.57 11.74 0.22
N ILE A 86 -0.36 10.78 0.13
CA ILE A 86 -0.76 10.18 -1.14
C ILE A 86 -1.40 11.24 -2.03
N GLU A 87 -2.28 12.08 -1.50
CA GLU A 87 -2.86 13.20 -2.25
C GLU A 87 -1.78 14.13 -2.80
N ASP A 88 -0.82 14.55 -1.97
CA ASP A 88 0.28 15.44 -2.37
C ASP A 88 1.13 14.81 -3.50
N VAL A 89 1.48 13.53 -3.39
CA VAL A 89 2.29 12.82 -4.39
C VAL A 89 1.52 12.59 -5.68
N LEU A 90 0.28 12.11 -5.59
CA LEU A 90 -0.56 11.85 -6.77
C LEU A 90 -0.89 13.14 -7.51
N LYS A 91 -1.12 14.24 -6.80
CA LYS A 91 -1.40 15.55 -7.38
C LYS A 91 -0.28 16.04 -8.30
N VAL A 92 0.98 15.85 -7.92
CA VAL A 92 2.13 16.22 -8.78
C VAL A 92 2.13 15.46 -10.11
N GLY A 93 1.69 14.20 -10.11
CA GLY A 93 1.53 13.42 -11.35
C GLY A 93 0.28 13.83 -12.12
N TYR A 94 -0.84 13.97 -11.41
CA TYR A 94 -2.15 14.32 -11.96
C TYR A 94 -2.16 15.68 -12.65
N ASP A 95 -1.54 16.70 -12.04
CA ASP A 95 -1.46 18.05 -12.59
C ASP A 95 -0.62 18.13 -13.90
N LYS A 96 0.16 17.08 -14.20
CA LYS A 96 0.94 16.97 -15.44
C LYS A 96 0.19 16.25 -16.57
N LEU A 97 -0.95 15.64 -16.28
CA LEU A 97 -1.76 14.91 -17.25
C LEU A 97 -2.57 15.88 -18.13
N GLU A 98 -2.85 15.47 -19.37
CA GLU A 98 -3.82 16.17 -20.22
C GLU A 98 -5.25 15.99 -19.68
N LYS A 99 -6.20 16.87 -20.08
CA LYS A 99 -7.57 16.87 -19.51
C LYS A 99 -8.31 15.53 -19.65
N ASN A 100 -8.13 14.85 -20.78
CA ASN A 100 -8.68 13.52 -21.04
C ASN A 100 -8.03 12.46 -20.14
N GLU A 101 -6.72 12.52 -19.91
CA GLU A 101 -5.99 11.62 -19.03
C GLU A 101 -6.36 11.83 -17.56
N GLN A 102 -6.55 13.09 -17.15
CA GLN A 102 -7.09 13.46 -15.83
C GLN A 102 -8.48 12.87 -15.60
N SER A 103 -9.36 12.99 -16.58
CA SER A 103 -10.71 12.40 -16.53
C SER A 103 -10.63 10.87 -16.44
N LEU A 104 -9.78 10.24 -17.26
CA LEU A 104 -9.58 8.79 -17.24
C LEU A 104 -9.03 8.31 -15.89
N PHE A 105 -8.04 9.00 -15.33
CA PHE A 105 -7.49 8.69 -14.01
C PHE A 105 -8.58 8.68 -12.93
N LEU A 106 -9.46 9.70 -12.92
CA LEU A 106 -10.57 9.76 -11.98
C LEU A 106 -11.58 8.61 -12.22
N HIS A 107 -11.88 8.26 -13.47
CA HIS A 107 -12.74 7.11 -13.78
C HIS A 107 -12.14 5.80 -13.28
N ILE A 108 -10.83 5.59 -13.48
CA ILE A 108 -10.12 4.42 -12.95
C ILE A 108 -10.21 4.41 -11.42
N ALA A 109 -9.85 5.52 -10.77
CA ALA A 109 -9.81 5.59 -9.31
C ALA A 109 -11.19 5.41 -8.66
N PHE A 110 -12.25 5.92 -9.30
CA PHE A 110 -13.60 5.94 -8.71
C PHE A 110 -14.43 4.70 -9.08
N PHE A 111 -14.39 4.25 -10.33
CA PHE A 111 -15.26 3.17 -10.83
C PHE A 111 -14.53 1.86 -11.05
N PHE A 112 -13.25 1.91 -11.43
CA PHE A 112 -12.52 0.73 -11.90
C PHE A 112 -11.29 0.40 -11.04
N ASN A 113 -11.28 0.84 -9.79
CA ASN A 113 -10.17 0.57 -8.90
C ASN A 113 -10.03 -0.95 -8.68
N ASN A 114 -8.81 -1.47 -8.85
CA ASN A 114 -8.49 -2.90 -8.82
C ASN A 114 -9.26 -3.78 -9.85
N GLN A 115 -9.84 -3.20 -10.90
CA GLN A 115 -10.45 -3.96 -11.99
C GLN A 115 -9.41 -4.38 -13.04
N ALA A 116 -9.69 -5.49 -13.73
CA ALA A 116 -8.84 -5.96 -14.83
C ALA A 116 -8.84 -4.94 -15.99
N VAL A 117 -7.65 -4.70 -16.56
CA VAL A 117 -7.49 -3.76 -17.67
C VAL A 117 -8.34 -4.15 -18.88
N ASP A 118 -8.49 -5.45 -19.16
CA ASP A 118 -9.32 -5.95 -20.26
C ASP A 118 -10.80 -5.59 -20.07
N HIS A 119 -11.29 -5.66 -18.84
CA HIS A 119 -12.67 -5.29 -18.50
C HIS A 119 -12.89 -3.79 -18.70
N LEU A 120 -11.95 -2.98 -18.21
CA LEU A 120 -11.96 -1.53 -18.36
C LEU A 120 -11.92 -1.11 -19.84
N THR A 121 -11.05 -1.74 -20.62
CA THR A 121 -10.90 -1.46 -22.06
C THR A 121 -12.17 -1.79 -22.83
N THR A 122 -12.83 -2.91 -22.49
CA THR A 122 -14.12 -3.27 -23.07
C THR A 122 -15.20 -2.23 -22.76
N MET A 123 -15.32 -1.81 -21.50
CA MET A 123 -16.32 -0.81 -21.10
C MET A 123 -16.09 0.55 -21.76
N LEU A 124 -14.83 0.98 -21.90
CA LEU A 124 -14.52 2.25 -22.57
C LEU A 124 -14.70 2.19 -24.10
N ALA A 125 -14.55 1.01 -24.72
CA ALA A 125 -14.82 0.83 -26.14
C ALA A 125 -16.31 0.92 -26.47
N ASP A 126 -17.18 0.46 -25.56
CA ASP A 126 -18.65 0.52 -25.71
C ASP A 126 -19.23 1.93 -25.41
N SER A 127 -18.41 2.85 -24.90
CA SER A 127 -18.80 4.21 -24.48
C SER A 127 -18.63 5.28 -25.59
N ASN A 128 -18.21 4.89 -26.79
CA ASN A 128 -17.94 5.76 -27.95
C ASN A 128 -18.96 5.58 -29.08
#